data_AF-A0AAE3KST8-F1
#
_entry.id   AF-A0AAE3KST8-F1
#
_cell.length_a   1.000
_cell.length_b   1.000
_cell.length_c   1.000
_cell.angle_alpha   90.00
_cell.angle_beta   90.00
_cell.angle_gamma   90.00
#
_symmetry.space_group_name_H-M   'P 1'
#
loop_
_entity.id
_entity.type
_entity.pdbx_description
1 polymer ?
#
loop_
_entity_poly.entity_id
_entity_poly.type
_entity_poly.pdbx_seq_one_letter_code
_entity_poly.pdbx_strand_id
1 'polypeptide(L)'
;MNSQNIGTILGSATISFCLISVISQSAQAGTLHNGWNYAIDPNYDSLDSNNSGGVVAGNTIYEIYGMAIKDDVDTNNIWVAINANLPLTGNNTSSASNGNIGWGDLFFDFSGLGNFQAANNSQNVIGVRFAPNNDSQTPGIGVYGGVKAVSVVPQNYGWSNLANHNLYGVLPRTGANAAMGDLAWNDPYYNPYTTIGAWSQPETLIPNVIQSGTKIGDISLLNNSDLIAAGFDLGVLPATGSQTFGFKFDKSLLPVDKYIASLFLECNNDAIAVVGETQSPKPIPEPSAAIGLVTFGLIFGANQLRKRYKD
;
A
#
# COMPACT_ATOMS: atom_id res chain seq x y z
N MET A 1 46.85 42.84 59.96
CA MET A 1 47.89 43.37 59.05
C MET A 1 48.63 42.14 58.55
N ASN A 2 48.58 41.69 57.29
CA ASN A 2 48.34 42.35 56.02
C ASN A 2 47.39 41.55 55.13
N SER A 3 46.72 42.30 54.26
CA SER A 3 45.85 41.89 53.18
C SER A 3 46.61 41.45 51.93
N GLN A 4 45.82 40.92 50.98
CA GLN A 4 45.98 40.78 49.52
C GLN A 4 46.00 39.31 49.07
N ASN A 5 45.40 38.88 47.95
CA ASN A 5 44.25 39.28 47.13
C ASN A 5 44.26 38.28 45.96
N ILE A 6 43.07 37.82 45.52
CA ILE A 6 42.69 37.54 44.12
C ILE A 6 43.37 36.36 43.39
N GLY A 7 42.52 35.47 42.85
CA GLY A 7 42.94 34.48 41.85
C GLY A 7 41.88 33.46 41.47
N THR A 8 40.75 33.93 40.95
CA THR A 8 39.66 33.14 40.34
C THR A 8 40.16 32.25 39.20
N ILE A 9 39.83 30.94 39.18
CA ILE A 9 39.61 30.18 37.94
C ILE A 9 38.42 29.24 38.12
N LEU A 10 37.28 29.67 37.57
CA LEU A 10 36.11 28.85 37.26
C LEU A 10 36.46 28.02 36.00
N GLY A 11 36.52 26.70 36.14
CA GLY A 11 36.61 25.77 35.02
C GLY A 11 35.26 25.10 34.78
N SER A 12 34.39 25.75 34.00
CA SER A 12 33.14 25.17 33.52
C SER A 12 33.44 24.14 32.41
N ALA A 13 33.31 22.85 32.71
CA ALA A 13 33.31 21.81 31.70
C ALA A 13 31.88 21.57 31.22
N THR A 14 31.45 22.34 30.22
CA THR A 14 30.19 22.09 29.49
C THR A 14 30.43 20.92 28.55
N ILE A 15 29.96 19.73 28.92
CA ILE A 15 29.92 18.58 28.00
C ILE A 15 28.74 18.84 27.05
N SER A 16 29.04 19.41 25.88
CA SER A 16 28.11 19.44 24.75
C SER A 16 27.94 18.01 24.22
N PHE A 17 26.89 17.32 24.67
CA PHE A 17 26.35 16.19 23.91
C PHE A 17 25.65 16.75 22.67
N CYS A 18 26.33 16.67 21.52
CA CYS A 18 25.66 16.74 20.23
C CYS A 18 24.75 15.52 20.11
N LEU A 19 23.48 15.68 20.49
CA LEU A 19 22.42 14.81 20.03
C LEU A 19 22.32 14.97 18.52
N ILE A 20 22.91 14.03 17.78
CA ILE A 20 22.54 13.80 16.39
C ILE A 20 21.10 13.26 16.47
N SER A 21 20.14 14.17 16.40
CA SER A 21 18.75 13.83 16.13
C SER A 21 18.73 13.19 14.74
N VAL A 22 18.79 11.85 14.72
CA VAL A 22 18.42 11.07 13.54
C VAL A 22 17.01 11.53 13.20
N ILE A 23 16.87 12.23 12.08
CA ILE A 23 15.58 12.67 11.58
C ILE A 23 14.90 11.39 11.10
N SER A 24 14.20 10.70 11.99
CA SER A 24 13.22 9.71 11.60
C SER A 24 12.17 10.48 10.80
N GLN A 25 12.22 10.38 9.47
CA GLN A 25 11.13 10.88 8.64
C GLN A 25 9.88 10.15 9.09
N SER A 26 8.91 10.93 9.58
CA SER A 26 7.62 10.43 10.03
C SER A 26 6.89 9.83 8.83
N ALA A 27 6.29 8.65 9.03
CA ALA A 27 5.23 8.13 8.17
C ALA A 27 4.28 9.26 7.71
N GLN A 28 4.04 9.36 6.41
CA GLN A 28 3.13 10.36 5.87
C GLN A 28 1.71 9.78 5.91
N ALA A 29 0.85 10.29 6.79
CA ALA A 29 -0.54 9.84 6.80
C ALA A 29 -1.18 10.05 5.42
N GLY A 30 -1.92 9.06 4.94
CA GLY A 30 -2.53 9.07 3.60
C GLY A 30 -3.30 10.35 3.29
N THR A 31 -3.20 10.80 2.04
CA THR A 31 -3.85 12.03 1.58
C THR A 31 -5.21 11.70 0.98
N LEU A 32 -6.31 12.13 1.59
CA LEU A 32 -7.65 11.95 1.01
C LEU A 32 -7.95 13.04 -0.03
N HIS A 33 -8.19 12.65 -1.27
CA HIS A 33 -8.52 13.57 -2.37
C HIS A 33 -9.53 12.92 -3.34
N ASN A 34 -10.63 13.61 -3.65
CA ASN A 34 -11.71 13.09 -4.52
C ASN A 34 -12.24 11.69 -4.14
N GLY A 35 -12.24 11.35 -2.85
CA GLY A 35 -12.67 10.04 -2.34
C GLY A 35 -11.63 8.93 -2.46
N TRP A 36 -10.42 9.25 -2.92
CA TRP A 36 -9.28 8.34 -2.96
C TRP A 36 -8.34 8.62 -1.80
N ASN A 37 -7.86 7.57 -1.14
CA ASN A 37 -6.79 7.62 -0.15
C ASN A 37 -5.45 7.37 -0.83
N TYR A 38 -4.61 8.39 -0.96
CA TYR A 38 -3.31 8.31 -1.63
C TYR A 38 -2.19 8.04 -0.62
N ALA A 39 -1.40 7.01 -0.90
CA ALA A 39 -0.04 6.88 -0.41
C ALA A 39 0.91 7.45 -1.47
N ILE A 40 1.83 8.31 -1.00
CA ILE A 40 2.79 9.01 -1.85
C ILE A 40 4.18 8.43 -1.61
N ASP A 41 4.82 7.97 -2.69
CA ASP A 41 6.19 7.45 -2.65
C ASP A 41 7.17 8.49 -3.18
N PRO A 42 8.34 8.68 -2.53
CA PRO A 42 9.32 9.62 -3.00
C PRO A 42 10.04 9.08 -4.24
N ASN A 43 10.30 9.94 -5.22
CA ASN A 43 10.92 9.57 -6.49
C ASN A 43 12.44 9.26 -6.43
N TYR A 44 12.97 8.85 -5.28
CA TYR A 44 14.40 8.73 -5.03
C TYR A 44 14.86 7.38 -4.50
N ASP A 45 13.96 6.50 -4.05
CA ASP A 45 14.32 5.30 -3.28
C ASP A 45 14.09 3.97 -4.02
N SER A 46 13.53 4.01 -5.22
CA SER A 46 13.65 2.87 -6.12
C SER A 46 15.10 2.61 -6.50
N LEU A 47 15.48 1.34 -6.67
CA LEU A 47 16.84 0.94 -7.02
C LEU A 47 16.87 0.17 -8.33
N ASP A 48 17.96 0.30 -9.10
CA ASP A 48 18.21 -0.50 -10.30
C ASP A 48 19.71 -0.66 -10.56
N SER A 49 20.09 -1.64 -11.38
CA SER A 49 21.46 -1.80 -11.86
C SER A 49 21.79 -0.78 -12.96
N ASN A 50 23.00 -0.22 -12.96
CA ASN A 50 23.41 0.82 -13.92
C ASN A 50 24.12 0.28 -15.17
N ASN A 51 23.88 -0.99 -15.56
CA ASN A 51 24.56 -1.72 -16.64
C ASN A 51 26.10 -1.84 -16.54
N SER A 52 26.74 -1.16 -15.59
CA SER A 52 28.18 -1.19 -15.31
C SER A 52 28.50 -1.93 -14.00
N GLY A 53 27.54 -2.71 -13.50
CA GLY A 53 27.65 -3.44 -12.23
C GLY A 53 27.46 -2.58 -10.97
N GLY A 54 27.13 -1.30 -11.11
CA GLY A 54 26.73 -0.43 -10.00
C GLY A 54 25.21 -0.39 -9.82
N VAL A 55 24.77 0.33 -8.79
CA VAL A 55 23.35 0.53 -8.47
C VAL A 55 23.04 2.02 -8.51
N VAL A 56 21.96 2.38 -9.19
CA VAL A 56 21.36 3.72 -9.22
C VAL A 56 20.15 3.77 -8.30
N ALA A 57 19.84 4.96 -7.79
CA ALA A 57 18.69 5.22 -6.95
C ALA A 57 17.84 6.34 -7.56
N GLY A 58 16.52 6.20 -7.49
CA GLY A 58 15.55 7.20 -7.92
C GLY A 58 15.27 7.22 -9.43
N ASN A 59 14.00 7.43 -9.77
CA ASN A 59 13.43 7.45 -11.11
C ASN A 59 13.86 6.23 -11.96
N THR A 60 14.05 5.07 -11.34
CA THR A 60 14.44 3.85 -12.04
C THR A 60 13.25 3.20 -12.75
N ILE A 61 13.46 2.14 -13.52
CA ILE A 61 12.34 1.36 -14.09
C ILE A 61 11.43 0.77 -13.01
N TYR A 62 11.94 0.58 -11.80
CA TYR A 62 11.21 0.01 -10.67
C TYR A 62 10.50 1.07 -9.81
N GLU A 63 10.61 2.35 -10.16
CA GLU A 63 10.00 3.45 -9.40
C GLU A 63 8.47 3.35 -9.32
N ILE A 64 7.95 3.32 -8.11
CA ILE A 64 6.56 3.58 -7.76
C ILE A 64 6.49 5.03 -7.29
N TYR A 65 5.56 5.83 -7.81
CA TYR A 65 5.38 7.22 -7.34
C TYR A 65 4.19 7.36 -6.40
N GLY A 66 3.28 6.38 -6.44
CA GLY A 66 2.12 6.37 -5.57
C GLY A 66 1.13 5.27 -5.89
N MET A 67 0.32 4.99 -4.87
CA MET A 67 -0.82 4.09 -4.92
C MET A 67 -1.98 4.78 -4.24
N ALA A 68 -3.17 4.69 -4.82
CA ALA A 68 -4.37 5.20 -4.20
C ALA A 68 -5.46 4.13 -4.15
N ILE A 69 -6.20 4.10 -3.04
CA ILE A 69 -7.32 3.19 -2.86
C ILE A 69 -8.60 4.00 -2.62
N LYS A 70 -9.64 3.70 -3.39
CA LYS A 70 -10.98 4.27 -3.21
C LYS A 70 -11.97 3.20 -2.84
N ASP A 71 -12.63 3.41 -1.72
CA ASP A 71 -13.76 2.62 -1.27
C ASP A 71 -15.06 3.25 -1.78
N ASP A 72 -15.54 2.78 -2.93
CA ASP A 72 -16.74 3.29 -3.57
C ASP A 72 -17.97 2.50 -3.12
N VAL A 73 -18.55 2.95 -2.00
CA VAL A 73 -19.77 2.36 -1.42
C VAL A 73 -21.00 2.49 -2.30
N ASP A 74 -21.02 3.45 -3.25
CA ASP A 74 -22.18 3.68 -4.12
C ASP A 74 -22.21 2.66 -5.27
N THR A 75 -21.04 2.22 -5.74
CA THR A 75 -20.92 1.16 -6.76
C THR A 75 -20.51 -0.21 -6.21
N ASN A 76 -20.33 -0.32 -4.89
CA ASN A 76 -19.85 -1.52 -4.18
C ASN A 76 -18.50 -2.05 -4.73
N ASN A 77 -17.56 -1.15 -5.00
CA ASN A 77 -16.25 -1.49 -5.54
C ASN A 77 -15.12 -0.93 -4.68
N ILE A 78 -14.06 -1.73 -4.52
CA ILE A 78 -12.74 -1.22 -4.17
C ILE A 78 -11.99 -0.93 -5.45
N TRP A 79 -11.48 0.28 -5.58
CA TRP A 79 -10.62 0.70 -6.68
C TRP A 79 -9.20 0.87 -6.17
N VAL A 80 -8.23 0.43 -6.96
CA VAL A 80 -6.80 0.62 -6.73
C VAL A 80 -6.20 1.26 -7.97
N ALA A 81 -5.46 2.35 -7.77
CA ALA A 81 -4.71 3.06 -8.81
C ALA A 81 -3.22 3.03 -8.46
N ILE A 82 -2.36 2.78 -9.45
CA ILE A 82 -0.91 2.72 -9.32
C ILE A 82 -0.30 3.62 -10.39
N ASN A 83 0.63 4.49 -9.98
CA ASN A 83 1.49 5.24 -10.89
C ASN A 83 2.95 4.85 -10.66
N ALA A 84 3.62 4.42 -11.71
CA ALA A 84 4.96 3.84 -11.62
C ALA A 84 5.68 3.88 -12.97
N ASN A 85 6.94 3.45 -13.00
CA ASN A 85 7.70 3.23 -14.22
C ASN A 85 7.64 1.79 -14.73
N LEU A 86 7.39 0.80 -13.85
CA LEU A 86 7.42 -0.61 -14.22
C LEU A 86 6.18 -0.98 -15.05
N PRO A 87 6.33 -1.47 -16.30
CA PRO A 87 5.20 -1.95 -17.09
C PRO A 87 4.41 -3.03 -16.36
N LEU A 88 3.09 -3.12 -16.60
CA LEU A 88 2.25 -4.19 -16.01
C LEU A 88 2.77 -5.61 -16.36
N THR A 89 3.49 -5.75 -17.47
CA THR A 89 4.13 -6.98 -17.93
C THR A 89 5.50 -7.25 -17.29
N GLY A 90 5.97 -6.39 -16.38
CA GLY A 90 7.31 -6.46 -15.77
C GLY A 90 8.42 -5.93 -16.68
N ASN A 91 9.65 -6.04 -16.18
CA ASN A 91 10.90 -5.69 -16.87
C ASN A 91 11.64 -6.96 -17.32
N ASN A 92 11.89 -7.12 -18.61
CA ASN A 92 12.65 -8.26 -19.13
C ASN A 92 14.14 -8.10 -18.81
N THR A 93 14.71 -9.03 -18.05
CA THR A 93 16.10 -8.99 -17.64
C THR A 93 16.68 -10.39 -17.52
N SER A 94 17.92 -10.58 -17.98
CA SER A 94 18.65 -11.85 -17.83
C SER A 94 19.03 -12.15 -16.38
N SER A 95 18.89 -11.17 -15.48
CA SER A 95 19.17 -11.36 -14.06
C SER A 95 18.10 -12.23 -13.40
N ALA A 96 16.82 -12.12 -13.77
CA ALA A 96 15.77 -12.94 -13.14
C ALA A 96 15.77 -14.39 -13.65
N SER A 97 15.39 -15.33 -12.79
CA SER A 97 15.39 -16.77 -13.08
C SER A 97 14.45 -17.15 -14.24
N ASN A 98 13.35 -16.43 -14.39
CA ASN A 98 12.35 -16.57 -15.46
C ASN A 98 12.57 -15.57 -16.62
N GLY A 99 13.61 -14.71 -16.54
CA GLY A 99 13.88 -13.65 -17.51
C GLY A 99 13.05 -12.36 -17.35
N ASN A 100 12.27 -12.21 -16.27
CA ASN A 100 11.41 -11.06 -16.02
C ASN A 100 11.38 -10.70 -14.52
N ILE A 101 11.50 -9.42 -14.20
CA ILE A 101 11.18 -8.91 -12.86
C ILE A 101 9.85 -8.19 -12.94
N GLY A 102 8.84 -8.75 -12.27
CA GLY A 102 7.48 -8.27 -12.28
C GLY A 102 7.07 -7.50 -11.01
N TRP A 103 5.78 -7.21 -11.00
CA TRP A 103 5.06 -6.76 -9.82
C TRP A 103 4.89 -7.92 -8.85
N GLY A 104 4.98 -7.68 -7.54
CA GLY A 104 4.40 -8.60 -6.56
C GLY A 104 2.86 -8.54 -6.55
N ASP A 105 2.26 -9.22 -5.58
CA ASP A 105 0.83 -9.13 -5.34
C ASP A 105 0.51 -8.01 -4.33
N LEU A 106 -0.68 -7.42 -4.43
CA LEU A 106 -1.16 -6.47 -3.42
C LEU A 106 -1.78 -7.23 -2.26
N PHE A 107 -1.29 -7.01 -1.05
CA PHE A 107 -1.81 -7.65 0.16
C PHE A 107 -2.59 -6.68 1.01
N PHE A 108 -3.78 -7.06 1.45
CA PHE A 108 -4.56 -6.36 2.47
C PHE A 108 -4.52 -7.18 3.77
N ASP A 109 -4.03 -6.55 4.84
CA ASP A 109 -4.08 -7.10 6.20
C ASP A 109 -5.17 -6.40 7.02
N PHE A 110 -6.21 -7.16 7.38
CA PHE A 110 -7.30 -6.77 8.29
C PHE A 110 -7.19 -7.45 9.66
N SER A 111 -6.11 -8.20 9.92
CA SER A 111 -6.04 -9.16 11.02
C SER A 111 -5.93 -8.53 12.41
N GLY A 112 -5.45 -7.28 12.49
CA GLY A 112 -5.16 -6.61 13.76
C GLY A 112 -4.05 -7.27 14.58
N LEU A 113 -3.26 -8.19 14.01
CA LEU A 113 -2.19 -8.92 14.70
C LEU A 113 -0.90 -8.11 14.88
N GLY A 114 -0.87 -6.88 14.38
CA GLY A 114 0.16 -5.88 14.64
C GLY A 114 1.40 -5.95 13.72
N ASN A 115 1.59 -7.02 12.94
CA ASN A 115 2.63 -7.08 11.91
C ASN A 115 2.28 -8.04 10.76
N PHE A 116 2.87 -7.78 9.59
CA PHE A 116 2.63 -8.53 8.37
C PHE A 116 3.01 -10.01 8.48
N GLN A 117 4.10 -10.33 9.20
CA GLN A 117 4.50 -11.72 9.39
C GLN A 117 3.45 -12.53 10.15
N ALA A 118 2.88 -11.96 11.22
CA ALA A 118 1.83 -12.59 12.02
C ALA A 118 0.56 -12.81 11.19
N ALA A 119 0.13 -11.78 10.44
CA ALA A 119 -1.02 -11.87 9.53
C ALA A 119 -0.84 -12.94 8.44
N ASN A 120 0.35 -12.98 7.83
CA ASN A 120 0.70 -13.97 6.82
C ASN A 120 0.79 -15.39 7.42
N ASN A 121 1.27 -15.53 8.65
CA ASN A 121 1.33 -16.82 9.35
C ASN A 121 -0.04 -17.34 9.75
N SER A 122 -0.99 -16.45 10.08
CA SER A 122 -2.37 -16.83 10.36
C SER A 122 -3.22 -17.02 9.11
N GLN A 123 -2.64 -16.82 7.91
CA GLN A 123 -3.34 -16.87 6.62
C GLN A 123 -4.57 -15.93 6.55
N ASN A 124 -4.53 -14.81 7.29
CA ASN A 124 -5.63 -13.83 7.35
C ASN A 124 -5.40 -12.63 6.42
N VAL A 125 -4.42 -12.73 5.52
CA VAL A 125 -4.17 -11.75 4.47
C VAL A 125 -5.11 -12.03 3.31
N ILE A 126 -5.63 -10.96 2.69
CA ILE A 126 -6.29 -11.02 1.39
C ILE A 126 -5.26 -10.56 0.35
N GLY A 127 -5.03 -11.36 -0.68
CA GLY A 127 -4.08 -11.05 -1.75
C GLY A 127 -4.81 -10.72 -3.05
N VAL A 128 -4.30 -9.78 -3.83
CA VAL A 128 -4.79 -9.48 -5.16
C VAL A 128 -3.66 -9.67 -6.15
N ARG A 129 -3.80 -10.70 -6.99
CA ARG A 129 -2.94 -10.89 -8.15
C ARG A 129 -3.51 -10.12 -9.32
N PHE A 130 -2.83 -9.07 -9.72
CA PHE A 130 -3.27 -8.19 -10.81
C PHE A 130 -2.34 -8.23 -12.03
N ALA A 131 -1.06 -8.55 -11.84
CA ALA A 131 -0.09 -8.62 -12.93
C ALA A 131 -0.03 -10.03 -13.54
N PRO A 132 -0.04 -10.16 -14.88
CA PRO A 132 -0.05 -11.47 -15.54
C PRO A 132 1.30 -12.20 -15.46
N ASN A 133 2.41 -11.46 -15.43
CA ASN A 133 3.78 -12.01 -15.41
C ASN A 133 4.37 -12.05 -13.99
N ASN A 134 3.50 -12.11 -12.99
CA ASN A 134 3.90 -12.25 -11.59
C ASN A 134 4.14 -13.74 -11.23
N ASP A 135 5.17 -14.00 -10.43
CA ASP A 135 5.71 -15.28 -9.94
C ASP A 135 4.83 -15.93 -8.85
N SER A 136 3.61 -15.43 -8.63
CA SER A 136 2.57 -16.09 -7.84
C SER A 136 2.39 -17.53 -8.27
N GLN A 137 2.24 -18.40 -7.28
CA GLN A 137 1.97 -19.82 -7.48
C GLN A 137 0.47 -20.13 -7.60
N THR A 138 -0.37 -19.09 -7.66
CA THR A 138 -1.82 -19.18 -7.89
C THR A 138 -2.14 -19.35 -9.39
N PRO A 139 -3.36 -19.80 -9.75
CA PRO A 139 -3.69 -20.11 -11.14
C PRO A 139 -4.00 -18.91 -12.04
N GLY A 140 -4.13 -17.68 -11.53
CA GLY A 140 -4.35 -16.50 -12.38
C GLY A 140 -4.67 -15.21 -11.64
N ILE A 141 -5.02 -14.17 -12.39
CA ILE A 141 -5.42 -12.87 -11.85
C ILE A 141 -6.73 -12.99 -11.04
N GLY A 142 -6.82 -12.30 -9.92
CA GLY A 142 -8.00 -12.30 -9.04
C GLY A 142 -7.73 -11.88 -7.60
N VAL A 143 -8.79 -11.89 -6.80
CA VAL A 143 -8.74 -11.69 -5.34
C VAL A 143 -8.70 -13.05 -4.66
N TYR A 144 -7.82 -13.20 -3.69
CA TYR A 144 -7.53 -14.43 -2.98
C TYR A 144 -7.71 -14.25 -1.47
N GLY A 145 -8.45 -15.16 -0.84
CA GLY A 145 -8.58 -15.27 0.61
C GLY A 145 -7.79 -16.46 1.16
N GLY A 146 -7.50 -16.44 2.46
CA GLY A 146 -6.71 -17.50 3.09
C GLY A 146 -5.27 -17.50 2.60
N VAL A 147 -4.70 -16.32 2.31
CA VAL A 147 -3.43 -16.21 1.60
C VAL A 147 -2.25 -16.54 2.50
N LYS A 148 -1.37 -17.40 1.99
CA LYS A 148 0.03 -17.48 2.41
C LYS A 148 0.89 -16.79 1.35
N ALA A 149 1.51 -15.69 1.73
CA ALA A 149 2.52 -15.00 0.94
C ALA A 149 3.90 -15.62 1.15
N VAL A 150 4.72 -15.58 0.10
CA VAL A 150 6.13 -16.01 0.07
C VAL A 150 6.98 -14.96 -0.63
N SER A 151 8.28 -14.95 -0.34
CA SER A 151 9.24 -14.12 -1.06
C SER A 151 9.74 -14.81 -2.32
N VAL A 152 9.73 -14.11 -3.45
CA VAL A 152 10.42 -14.49 -4.70
C VAL A 152 11.64 -13.62 -5.00
N VAL A 153 12.08 -12.83 -4.03
CA VAL A 153 13.27 -11.98 -4.14
C VAL A 153 14.52 -12.77 -4.56
N PRO A 154 14.81 -13.98 -4.02
CA PRO A 154 15.98 -14.75 -4.44
C PRO A 154 15.98 -15.12 -5.92
N GLN A 155 14.81 -15.37 -6.51
CA GLN A 155 14.65 -15.72 -7.92
C GLN A 155 14.83 -14.51 -8.83
N ASN A 156 14.58 -13.32 -8.29
CA ASN A 156 14.57 -12.04 -8.99
C ASN A 156 15.81 -11.17 -8.68
N TYR A 157 16.84 -11.75 -8.05
CA TYR A 157 18.12 -11.10 -7.70
C TYR A 157 17.93 -9.75 -6.99
N GLY A 158 16.90 -9.70 -6.15
CA GLY A 158 16.47 -8.50 -5.47
C GLY A 158 17.11 -8.28 -4.11
N TRP A 159 16.67 -7.23 -3.43
CA TRP A 159 17.07 -6.91 -2.07
C TRP A 159 16.34 -7.81 -1.09
N SER A 160 17.08 -8.64 -0.34
CA SER A 160 16.51 -9.69 0.51
C SER A 160 15.37 -9.21 1.41
N ASN A 161 15.49 -8.00 1.95
CA ASN A 161 14.50 -7.39 2.83
C ASN A 161 14.61 -5.86 2.85
N LEU A 162 13.70 -5.21 3.58
CA LEU A 162 13.61 -3.75 3.66
C LEU A 162 14.86 -3.12 4.28
N ALA A 163 15.48 -3.78 5.25
CA ALA A 163 16.72 -3.31 5.87
C ALA A 163 17.87 -3.25 4.86
N ASN A 164 18.05 -4.30 4.07
CA ASN A 164 19.11 -4.35 3.08
C ASN A 164 18.88 -3.36 1.94
N HIS A 165 17.64 -3.27 1.46
CA HIS A 165 17.25 -2.26 0.46
C HIS A 165 17.60 -0.85 0.94
N ASN A 166 17.18 -0.47 2.14
CA ASN A 166 17.43 0.87 2.63
C ASN A 166 18.89 1.11 3.02
N LEU A 167 19.46 0.28 3.90
CA LEU A 167 20.77 0.54 4.53
C LEU A 167 21.95 0.37 3.57
N TYR A 168 21.83 -0.50 2.57
CA TYR A 168 22.90 -0.75 1.59
C TYR A 168 22.59 -0.22 0.19
N GLY A 169 21.32 0.04 -0.11
CA GLY A 169 20.84 0.58 -1.36
C GLY A 169 20.58 2.08 -1.30
N VAL A 170 19.46 2.47 -0.69
CA VAL A 170 18.95 3.85 -0.75
C VAL A 170 19.81 4.84 0.04
N LEU A 171 19.98 4.61 1.35
CA LEU A 171 20.62 5.57 2.26
C LEU A 171 22.03 5.97 1.82
N PRO A 172 22.93 5.05 1.39
CA PRO A 172 24.26 5.42 0.92
C PRO A 172 24.28 6.24 -0.38
N ARG A 173 23.19 6.25 -1.16
CA ARG A 173 23.11 6.90 -2.48
C ARG A 173 22.39 8.23 -2.43
N THR A 174 21.37 8.34 -1.58
CA THR A 174 20.51 9.53 -1.52
C THR A 174 20.78 10.38 -0.28
N GLY A 175 21.37 9.80 0.77
CA GLY A 175 21.46 10.42 2.09
C GLY A 175 20.13 10.49 2.84
N ALA A 176 19.07 9.90 2.29
CA ALA A 176 17.74 9.80 2.88
C ALA A 176 17.34 8.33 3.05
N ASN A 177 16.42 8.05 3.97
CA ASN A 177 15.83 6.73 4.07
C ASN A 177 14.76 6.54 2.99
N ALA A 178 14.57 5.28 2.57
CA ALA A 178 13.42 4.86 1.81
C ALA A 178 12.12 5.18 2.57
N ALA A 179 11.06 5.48 1.84
CA ALA A 179 9.70 5.49 2.33
C ALA A 179 8.92 4.39 1.61
N MET A 180 7.72 4.08 2.10
CA MET A 180 6.83 3.12 1.46
C MET A 180 5.41 3.67 1.53
N GLY A 181 5.20 4.87 1.02
CA GLY A 181 3.93 5.57 1.20
C GLY A 181 3.60 5.91 2.66
N ASP A 182 2.51 5.33 3.16
CA ASP A 182 1.98 5.65 4.50
C ASP A 182 2.81 5.06 5.65
N LEU A 183 3.71 4.11 5.37
CA LEU A 183 4.58 3.49 6.37
C LEU A 183 6.05 3.75 6.04
N ALA A 184 6.87 3.84 7.09
CA ALA A 184 8.32 3.88 6.93
C ALA A 184 8.87 2.49 6.60
N TRP A 185 10.01 2.41 5.91
CA TRP A 185 10.68 1.13 5.61
C TRP A 185 10.98 0.28 6.86
N ASN A 186 11.14 0.93 8.02
CA ASN A 186 11.42 0.31 9.31
C ASN A 186 10.21 0.32 10.27
N ASP A 187 9.00 0.47 9.74
CA ASP A 187 7.80 0.42 10.56
C ASP A 187 7.72 -0.94 11.29
N PRO A 188 7.37 -0.97 12.60
CA PRO A 188 7.23 -2.22 13.35
C PRO A 188 6.29 -3.24 12.72
N TYR A 189 5.32 -2.78 11.90
CA TYR A 189 4.44 -3.65 11.12
C TYR A 189 5.20 -4.60 10.19
N TYR A 190 6.39 -4.21 9.70
CA TYR A 190 7.22 -5.04 8.83
C TYR A 190 8.28 -5.85 9.57
N ASN A 191 8.28 -5.91 10.91
CA ASN A 191 9.16 -6.85 11.60
C ASN A 191 8.84 -8.30 11.20
N PRO A 192 9.85 -9.16 10.93
CA PRO A 192 11.30 -8.95 11.09
C PRO A 192 12.03 -8.45 9.82
N TYR A 193 11.33 -8.11 8.74
CA TYR A 193 11.89 -7.73 7.43
C TYR A 193 12.68 -6.41 7.44
N THR A 194 12.60 -5.66 8.54
CA THR A 194 13.34 -4.41 8.82
C THR A 194 14.69 -4.66 9.48
N THR A 195 15.05 -5.93 9.75
CA THR A 195 16.36 -6.34 10.28
C THR A 195 17.22 -6.93 9.16
N ILE A 196 18.51 -6.60 9.15
CA ILE A 196 19.47 -7.13 8.16
C ILE A 196 19.45 -8.66 8.20
N GLY A 197 19.16 -9.27 7.05
CA GLY A 197 19.05 -10.71 6.89
C GLY A 197 19.60 -11.19 5.55
N ALA A 198 20.15 -12.39 5.52
CA ALA A 198 20.71 -12.98 4.30
C ALA A 198 19.66 -13.78 3.51
N TRP A 199 19.90 -14.05 2.22
CA TRP A 199 19.04 -14.96 1.42
C TRP A 199 18.92 -16.37 2.03
N SER A 200 19.89 -16.79 2.84
CA SER A 200 19.85 -18.04 3.58
C SER A 200 18.93 -18.03 4.81
N GLN A 201 18.34 -16.89 5.16
CA GLN A 201 17.44 -16.67 6.30
C GLN A 201 16.04 -16.34 5.78
N PRO A 202 15.27 -17.35 5.32
CA PRO A 202 13.99 -17.15 4.65
C PRO A 202 12.97 -16.38 5.51
N GLU A 203 13.06 -16.48 6.84
CA GLU A 203 12.22 -15.77 7.79
C GLU A 203 12.41 -14.24 7.76
N THR A 204 13.53 -13.77 7.24
CA THR A 204 13.84 -12.35 7.08
C THR A 204 13.50 -11.81 5.69
N LEU A 205 13.09 -12.66 4.75
CA LEU A 205 12.76 -12.25 3.39
C LEU A 205 11.34 -11.71 3.31
N ILE A 206 11.16 -10.53 2.73
CA ILE A 206 9.84 -9.91 2.60
C ILE A 206 8.95 -10.75 1.67
N PRO A 207 7.78 -11.24 2.13
CA PRO A 207 6.83 -11.90 1.25
C PRO A 207 6.21 -10.90 0.28
N ASN A 208 6.29 -11.18 -1.01
CA ASN A 208 5.86 -10.28 -2.06
C ASN A 208 4.96 -10.93 -3.11
N VAL A 209 4.77 -12.26 -3.07
CA VAL A 209 3.79 -12.95 -3.93
C VAL A 209 2.96 -13.98 -3.18
N ILE A 210 1.81 -14.35 -3.73
CA ILE A 210 0.92 -15.37 -3.18
C ILE A 210 1.49 -16.77 -3.48
N GLN A 211 1.85 -17.49 -2.44
CA GLN A 211 2.21 -18.91 -2.51
C GLN A 211 0.97 -19.80 -2.65
N SER A 212 -0.03 -19.53 -1.82
CA SER A 212 -1.27 -20.30 -1.80
C SER A 212 -2.42 -19.43 -1.30
N GLY A 213 -3.63 -19.77 -1.73
CA GLY A 213 -4.87 -19.12 -1.31
C GLY A 213 -6.02 -19.62 -2.17
N THR A 214 -7.25 -19.28 -1.78
CA THR A 214 -8.44 -19.59 -2.57
C THR A 214 -8.89 -18.34 -3.31
N LYS A 215 -9.08 -18.43 -4.62
CA LYS A 215 -9.66 -17.32 -5.39
C LYS A 215 -11.11 -17.09 -4.92
N ILE A 216 -11.39 -15.90 -4.40
CA ILE A 216 -12.71 -15.50 -3.87
C ILE A 216 -13.41 -14.49 -4.78
N GLY A 217 -12.73 -13.95 -5.79
CA GLY A 217 -13.35 -13.08 -6.79
C GLY A 217 -12.43 -12.71 -7.93
N ASP A 218 -13.00 -12.06 -8.93
CA ASP A 218 -12.29 -11.51 -10.08
C ASP A 218 -11.97 -10.03 -9.86
N ILE A 219 -11.02 -9.52 -10.66
CA ILE A 219 -10.76 -8.09 -10.79
C ILE A 219 -11.06 -7.63 -12.21
N SER A 220 -11.38 -6.35 -12.36
CA SER A 220 -11.36 -5.65 -13.65
C SER A 220 -10.13 -4.77 -13.72
N LEU A 221 -9.24 -5.02 -14.68
CA LEU A 221 -8.09 -4.14 -14.94
C LEU A 221 -8.59 -2.80 -15.51
N LEU A 222 -7.90 -1.73 -15.16
CA LEU A 222 -8.25 -0.35 -15.49
C LEU A 222 -7.04 0.34 -16.11
N ASN A 223 -7.28 1.11 -17.16
CA ASN A 223 -6.26 1.99 -17.73
C ASN A 223 -6.33 3.39 -17.09
N ASN A 224 -5.39 4.26 -17.43
CA ASN A 224 -5.34 5.64 -16.93
C ASN A 224 -6.66 6.42 -17.14
N SER A 225 -7.32 6.27 -18.30
CA SER A 225 -8.56 7.00 -18.59
C SER A 225 -9.72 6.56 -17.69
N ASP A 226 -9.81 5.26 -17.36
CA ASP A 226 -10.81 4.74 -16.44
C ASP A 226 -10.60 5.29 -15.03
N LEU A 227 -9.35 5.41 -14.59
CA LEU A 227 -8.98 5.93 -13.27
C LEU A 227 -9.29 7.42 -13.13
N ILE A 228 -8.91 8.23 -14.13
CA ILE A 228 -9.24 9.67 -14.17
C ILE A 228 -10.75 9.87 -14.15
N ALA A 229 -11.51 9.08 -14.92
CA ALA A 229 -12.97 9.14 -14.91
C ALA A 229 -13.57 8.78 -13.53
N ALA A 230 -12.88 7.95 -12.75
CA ALA A 230 -13.24 7.61 -11.37
C ALA A 230 -12.73 8.62 -10.32
N GLY A 231 -12.06 9.71 -10.74
CA GLY A 231 -11.59 10.80 -9.90
C GLY A 231 -10.16 10.67 -9.37
N PHE A 232 -9.37 9.71 -9.89
CA PHE A 232 -7.94 9.62 -9.59
C PHE A 232 -7.22 10.82 -10.21
N ASP A 233 -6.37 11.47 -9.44
CA ASP A 233 -5.66 12.71 -9.78
C ASP A 233 -4.15 12.50 -9.62
N LEU A 234 -3.46 12.41 -10.76
CA LEU A 234 -2.00 12.31 -10.82
C LEU A 234 -1.30 13.57 -10.26
N GLY A 235 -2.00 14.72 -10.20
CA GLY A 235 -1.45 15.96 -9.63
C GLY A 235 -1.23 15.92 -8.12
N VAL A 236 -1.74 14.90 -7.42
CA VAL A 236 -1.47 14.65 -5.99
C VAL A 236 -0.10 13.99 -5.79
N LEU A 237 0.40 13.26 -6.79
CA LEU A 237 1.65 12.51 -6.71
C LEU A 237 2.87 13.40 -6.99
N PRO A 238 4.07 13.04 -6.48
CA PRO A 238 5.27 13.87 -6.62
C PRO A 238 5.81 13.88 -8.05
N ALA A 239 5.49 12.86 -8.84
CA ALA A 239 5.76 12.79 -10.27
C ALA A 239 4.80 11.81 -10.94
N THR A 240 4.79 11.86 -12.27
CA THR A 240 4.02 10.93 -13.11
C THR A 240 4.97 9.97 -13.80
N GLY A 241 4.91 8.70 -13.42
CA GLY A 241 5.63 7.62 -14.06
C GLY A 241 5.15 7.30 -15.48
N SER A 242 5.92 6.45 -16.16
CA SER A 242 5.59 6.03 -17.53
C SER A 242 4.33 5.15 -17.63
N GLN A 243 3.87 4.60 -16.50
CA GLN A 243 2.73 3.70 -16.38
C GLN A 243 1.73 4.25 -15.39
N THR A 244 0.46 4.26 -15.78
CA THR A 244 -0.67 4.49 -14.86
C THR A 244 -1.76 3.50 -15.20
N PHE A 245 -2.02 2.61 -14.26
CA PHE A 245 -3.00 1.55 -14.38
C PHE A 245 -3.57 1.22 -13.01
N GLY A 246 -4.57 0.37 -12.98
CA GLY A 246 -5.18 -0.05 -11.74
C GLY A 246 -6.08 -1.23 -11.94
N PHE A 247 -6.87 -1.50 -10.93
CA PHE A 247 -7.91 -2.50 -10.98
C PHE A 247 -9.01 -2.18 -9.99
N LYS A 248 -10.15 -2.81 -10.17
CA LYS A 248 -11.25 -2.80 -9.20
C LYS A 248 -11.82 -4.18 -8.98
N PHE A 249 -12.42 -4.39 -7.82
CA PHE A 249 -13.10 -5.62 -7.46
C PHE A 249 -14.25 -5.36 -6.48
N ASP A 250 -15.11 -6.35 -6.32
CA ASP A 250 -16.29 -6.27 -5.45
C ASP A 250 -15.85 -6.04 -4.00
N LYS A 251 -16.37 -4.97 -3.40
CA LYS A 251 -16.05 -4.58 -2.02
C LYS A 251 -16.47 -5.65 -1.01
N SER A 252 -17.50 -6.43 -1.28
CA SER A 252 -17.97 -7.51 -0.40
C SER A 252 -16.94 -8.62 -0.17
N LEU A 253 -15.87 -8.64 -0.96
CA LEU A 253 -14.73 -9.55 -0.78
C LEU A 253 -13.81 -9.11 0.36
N LEU A 254 -13.91 -7.87 0.86
CA LEU A 254 -13.14 -7.38 2.00
C LEU A 254 -14.01 -7.24 3.26
N PRO A 255 -13.40 -7.41 4.45
CA PRO A 255 -14.00 -6.97 5.70
C PRO A 255 -14.30 -5.46 5.69
N VAL A 256 -15.22 -5.04 6.56
CA VAL A 256 -15.44 -3.63 6.94
C VAL A 256 -14.60 -3.36 8.19
N ASP A 257 -13.36 -2.92 8.01
CA ASP A 257 -12.42 -2.64 9.10
C ASP A 257 -11.23 -1.81 8.58
N LYS A 258 -10.32 -1.47 9.49
CA LYS A 258 -9.01 -0.90 9.16
C LYS A 258 -8.12 -1.94 8.51
N TYR A 259 -7.30 -1.48 7.58
CA TYR A 259 -6.34 -2.32 6.89
C TYR A 259 -5.01 -1.62 6.65
N ILE A 260 -3.99 -2.45 6.45
CA ILE A 260 -2.74 -2.04 5.80
C ILE A 260 -2.67 -2.78 4.48
N ALA A 261 -2.61 -2.03 3.38
CA ALA A 261 -2.38 -2.56 2.05
C ALA A 261 -0.90 -2.43 1.72
N SER A 262 -0.23 -3.48 1.27
CA SER A 262 1.20 -3.45 0.93
C SER A 262 1.44 -4.08 -0.43
N LEU A 263 2.20 -3.37 -1.27
CA LEU A 263 2.65 -3.83 -2.58
C LEU A 263 4.17 -3.75 -2.63
N PHE A 264 4.80 -4.87 -2.97
CA PHE A 264 6.23 -4.96 -3.17
C PHE A 264 6.49 -5.40 -4.60
N LEU A 265 7.57 -4.95 -5.21
CA LEU A 265 8.04 -5.55 -6.45
C LEU A 265 8.69 -6.92 -6.18
N GLU A 266 8.78 -7.79 -7.18
CA GLU A 266 9.33 -9.15 -7.01
C GLU A 266 10.79 -9.16 -6.54
N CYS A 267 11.53 -8.13 -6.95
CA CYS A 267 12.90 -7.87 -6.54
C CYS A 267 13.03 -7.01 -5.27
N ASN A 268 11.93 -6.51 -4.71
CA ASN A 268 11.96 -5.57 -3.58
C ASN A 268 12.89 -4.37 -3.83
N ASN A 269 12.94 -3.90 -5.08
CA ASN A 269 13.67 -2.68 -5.45
C ASN A 269 12.88 -1.42 -5.14
N ASP A 270 11.58 -1.57 -4.94
CA ASP A 270 10.66 -0.54 -4.50
C ASP A 270 9.41 -1.18 -3.87
N ALA A 271 8.69 -0.44 -3.03
CA ALA A 271 7.51 -0.90 -2.33
C ALA A 271 6.66 0.25 -1.79
N ILE A 272 5.34 0.04 -1.73
CA ILE A 272 4.39 1.04 -1.24
C ILE A 272 3.35 0.44 -0.31
N ALA A 273 2.94 1.21 0.70
CA ALA A 273 1.91 0.86 1.65
C ALA A 273 0.84 1.96 1.78
N VAL A 274 -0.41 1.54 1.94
CA VAL A 274 -1.55 2.41 2.23
C VAL A 274 -2.19 1.94 3.54
N VAL A 275 -2.40 2.86 4.49
CA VAL A 275 -3.19 2.61 5.68
C VAL A 275 -4.60 3.16 5.43
N GLY A 276 -5.61 2.32 5.56
CA GLY A 276 -6.98 2.69 5.24
C GLY A 276 -8.03 2.04 6.13
N GLU A 277 -9.28 2.36 5.84
CA GLU A 277 -10.46 1.77 6.48
C GLU A 277 -11.54 1.58 5.43
N THR A 278 -12.13 0.39 5.38
CA THR A 278 -13.28 0.11 4.54
C THR A 278 -14.57 0.52 5.27
N GLN A 279 -15.46 1.20 4.57
CA GLN A 279 -16.73 1.71 5.07
C GLN A 279 -17.85 0.68 4.92
N SER A 280 -18.88 0.79 5.75
CA SER A 280 -20.12 0.01 5.56
C SER A 280 -20.86 0.50 4.30
N PRO A 281 -21.56 -0.39 3.57
CA PRO A 281 -22.47 0.04 2.51
C PRO A 281 -23.49 1.05 3.05
N LYS A 282 -23.84 2.07 2.25
CA LYS A 282 -24.88 3.02 2.66
C LYS A 282 -26.21 2.26 2.83
N PRO A 283 -26.96 2.48 3.93
CA PRO A 283 -28.28 1.88 4.08
C PRO A 283 -29.17 2.32 2.92
N ILE A 284 -29.63 1.37 2.11
CA ILE A 284 -30.66 1.65 1.11
C ILE A 284 -31.94 1.96 1.90
N PRO A 285 -32.62 3.09 1.68
CA PRO A 285 -33.90 3.35 2.32
C PRO A 285 -34.86 2.21 1.98
N GLU A 286 -35.18 1.37 2.96
CA GLU A 286 -36.07 0.25 2.69
C GLU A 286 -37.45 0.77 2.22
N PRO A 287 -38.12 0.10 1.27
CA PRO A 287 -39.43 0.51 0.77
C PRO A 287 -40.53 0.54 1.82
N SER A 288 -40.27 0.15 3.08
CA SER A 288 -41.22 0.24 4.19
C SER A 288 -41.73 1.67 4.40
N ALA A 289 -40.91 2.70 4.12
CA ALA A 289 -41.36 4.10 4.09
C ALA A 289 -42.30 4.41 2.90
N ALA A 290 -42.08 3.78 1.74
CA ALA A 290 -42.91 3.94 0.55
C ALA A 290 -44.25 3.18 0.66
N ILE A 291 -44.26 1.98 1.27
CA ILE A 291 -45.48 1.21 1.55
C ILE A 291 -46.35 1.97 2.57
N GLY A 292 -45.75 2.59 3.57
CA GLY A 292 -46.47 3.45 4.52
C GLY A 292 -47.22 4.60 3.82
N LEU A 293 -46.56 5.31 2.90
CA LEU A 293 -47.15 6.42 2.12
C LEU A 293 -48.27 5.97 1.17
N VAL A 294 -48.10 4.83 0.49
CA VAL A 294 -49.16 4.26 -0.37
C VAL A 294 -50.37 3.83 0.45
N THR A 295 -50.15 3.23 1.64
CA THR A 295 -51.25 2.77 2.50
C THR A 295 -52.02 3.95 3.09
N PHE A 296 -51.34 5.00 3.56
CA PHE A 296 -51.99 6.24 4.01
C PHE A 296 -52.73 6.96 2.88
N GLY A 297 -52.16 7.03 1.68
CA GLY A 297 -52.80 7.62 0.50
C GLY A 297 -54.08 6.87 0.08
N LEU A 298 -54.08 5.54 0.12
CA LEU A 298 -55.26 4.72 -0.19
C LEU A 298 -56.37 4.87 0.86
N ILE A 299 -56.02 4.97 2.15
CA ILE A 299 -57.00 5.17 3.24
C ILE A 299 -57.65 6.56 3.14
N PHE A 300 -56.87 7.61 2.88
CA PHE A 300 -57.41 8.97 2.70
C PHE A 300 -58.21 9.11 1.40
N GLY A 301 -57.76 8.49 0.30
CA GLY A 301 -58.48 8.46 -0.97
C GLY A 301 -59.82 7.73 -0.89
N ALA A 302 -59.84 6.55 -0.26
CA ALA A 302 -61.07 5.78 -0.05
C ALA A 302 -62.08 6.51 0.85
N ASN A 303 -61.61 7.23 1.88
CA ASN A 303 -62.47 8.02 2.76
C ASN A 303 -63.04 9.28 2.08
N GLN A 304 -62.31 9.90 1.13
CA GLN A 304 -62.88 10.99 0.32
C GLN A 304 -63.92 10.50 -0.68
N LEU A 305 -63.67 9.36 -1.35
CA LEU A 305 -64.62 8.77 -2.30
C LEU A 305 -65.92 8.32 -1.61
N ARG A 306 -65.84 7.81 -0.39
CA ARG A 306 -67.02 7.39 0.41
C ARG A 306 -67.89 8.56 0.88
N LYS A 307 -67.32 9.77 1.01
CA LYS A 307 -68.09 11.00 1.32
C LYS A 307 -68.86 11.55 0.12
N ARG A 308 -68.39 11.32 -1.12
CA ARG A 308 -69.08 11.80 -2.34
C ARG A 308 -70.28 10.96 -2.77
N TYR A 309 -70.46 9.76 -2.23
CA TYR A 309 -71.55 8.84 -2.58
C TYR A 309 -72.70 8.84 -1.56
N LYS A 310 -72.69 9.77 -0.59
CA LYS A 310 -73.72 9.89 0.46
C LYS A 310 -74.61 11.13 0.31
N ASP A 311 -74.45 11.89 -0.76
CA ASP A 311 -75.36 12.95 -1.22
C ASP A 311 -75.97 12.55 -2.56
#